data_AF-A0ABD0TPE4-F1
#
_entry.id   AF-A0ABD0TPE4-F1
#
_cell.length_a   1.000
_cell.length_b   1.000
_cell.length_c   1.000
_cell.angle_alpha   90.00
_cell.angle_beta   90.00
_cell.angle_gamma   90.00
#
_symmetry.space_group_name_H-M   'P 1'
#
loop_
_entity.id
_entity.type
_entity.pdbx_description
1 polymer ?
#
loop_
_entity_poly.entity_id
_entity_poly.type
_entity_poly.pdbx_seq_one_letter_code
_entity_poly.pdbx_strand_id
1 'polypeptide(L)'
;MRQLGLEVALSKSEALCFNRARHAPPPGSHLIVGGTPIFVRSDMKYLSLVLDSQWRFNAHFKKLIPRLTAAAGALSRLLPNLRGPSATCRRLYMGVVRSMALYGAPVWIDAMSTTNVTLLRRVQRVMAQRVACAYHTVSASAALVLAGTLPWDLDALVLAAVYQWWRDQRPQGHRPAPREIEAKRTEWEDQVLEVWRDRLARGQVSRRTVGAICPVLYEWVR
;
A
#
# COMPACT_ATOMS: atom_id res chain seq x y z
N MET A 1 14.52 24.51 19.61
CA MET A 1 13.25 25.18 19.27
C MET A 1 13.23 26.60 19.84
N ARG A 2 13.03 26.80 21.16
CA ARG A 2 13.08 28.14 21.77
C ARG A 2 14.44 28.84 21.69
N GLN A 3 15.54 28.09 21.80
CA GLN A 3 16.90 28.61 21.58
C GLN A 3 17.19 29.09 20.13
N LEU A 4 16.31 28.77 19.17
CA LEU A 4 16.41 29.22 17.78
C LEU A 4 15.40 30.34 17.45
N GLY A 5 14.72 30.90 18.46
CA GLY A 5 13.69 31.94 18.26
C GLY A 5 12.37 31.44 17.64
N LEU A 6 12.17 30.12 17.56
CA LEU A 6 10.95 29.53 16.99
C LEU A 6 9.93 29.20 18.08
N GLU A 7 8.73 29.75 17.93
CA GLU A 7 7.57 29.44 18.78
C GLU A 7 6.65 28.39 18.14
N VAL A 8 6.17 27.46 18.96
CA VAL A 8 5.25 26.41 18.52
C VAL A 8 3.84 26.99 18.46
N ALA A 9 3.18 26.88 17.32
CA ALA A 9 1.77 27.22 17.19
C ALA A 9 0.89 26.19 17.93
N LEU A 10 0.58 26.48 19.20
CA LEU A 10 -0.16 25.58 20.09
C LEU A 10 -1.55 25.22 19.54
N SER A 11 -2.21 26.16 18.84
CA SER A 11 -3.52 25.95 18.22
C SER A 11 -3.53 24.95 17.05
N LYS A 12 -2.37 24.65 16.47
CA LYS A 12 -2.20 23.68 15.38
C LYS A 12 -1.53 22.38 15.85
N SER A 13 -1.21 22.30 17.15
CA SER A 13 -0.49 21.17 17.71
C SER A 13 -1.47 20.06 18.06
N GLU A 14 -1.22 18.86 17.56
CA GLU A 14 -1.93 17.64 17.93
C GLU A 14 -0.99 16.74 18.74
N ALA A 15 -1.54 16.03 19.73
CA ALA A 15 -0.79 15.05 20.51
C ALA A 15 -1.35 13.65 20.26
N LEU A 16 -0.44 12.69 20.04
CA LEU A 16 -0.75 11.27 19.96
C LEU A 16 0.11 10.53 20.98
N CYS A 17 -0.51 9.74 21.85
CA CYS A 17 0.20 8.91 22.82
C CYS A 17 0.23 7.47 22.32
N PHE A 18 1.43 6.94 22.05
CA PHE A 18 1.59 5.53 21.69
C PHE A 18 1.44 4.65 22.92
N ASN A 19 0.55 3.67 22.83
CA ASN A 19 0.25 2.79 23.93
C ASN A 19 -0.05 1.37 23.44
N ARG A 20 0.18 0.39 24.34
CA ARG A 20 -0.43 -0.93 24.19
C ARG A 20 -1.89 -0.83 24.63
N ALA A 21 -2.78 -1.65 24.05
CA ALA A 21 -4.22 -1.58 24.32
C ALA A 21 -4.63 -1.55 25.81
N ARG A 22 -3.83 -2.16 26.70
CA ARG A 22 -4.04 -2.18 28.15
C ARG A 22 -3.63 -0.89 28.89
N HIS A 23 -2.94 0.03 28.22
CA HIS A 23 -2.40 1.28 28.78
C HIS A 23 -2.89 2.50 27.99
N ALA A 24 -4.10 2.40 27.40
CA ALA A 24 -4.68 3.53 26.70
C ALA A 24 -4.91 4.70 27.68
N PRO A 25 -4.53 5.93 27.31
CA PRO A 25 -4.81 7.10 28.13
C PRO A 25 -6.32 7.23 28.37
N PRO A 26 -6.76 7.69 29.55
CA PRO A 26 -8.15 8.00 29.80
C PRO A 26 -8.71 8.96 28.73
N PRO A 27 -9.98 8.83 28.33
CA PRO A 27 -10.64 9.82 27.48
C PRO A 27 -10.48 11.24 28.05
N GLY A 28 -10.10 12.21 27.22
CA GLY A 28 -9.87 13.60 27.66
C GLY A 28 -8.47 13.90 28.20
N SER A 29 -7.55 12.94 28.15
CA SER A 29 -6.12 13.17 28.43
C SER A 29 -5.58 14.34 27.59
N HIS A 30 -4.82 15.25 28.21
CA HIS A 30 -4.24 16.40 27.56
C HIS A 30 -2.83 16.70 28.09
N LEU A 31 -2.03 17.35 27.27
CA LEU A 31 -0.71 17.87 27.62
C LEU A 31 -0.81 19.38 27.77
N ILE A 32 -0.26 19.95 28.83
CA ILE A 32 -0.19 21.41 29.00
C ILE A 32 1.16 21.88 28.43
N VAL A 33 1.12 22.63 27.33
CA VAL A 33 2.32 23.23 26.72
C VAL A 33 2.09 24.73 26.62
N GLY A 34 2.95 25.53 27.27
CA GLY A 34 2.82 27.00 27.26
C GLY A 34 1.48 27.52 27.80
N GLY A 35 0.87 26.80 28.75
CA GLY A 35 -0.43 27.17 29.34
C GLY A 35 -1.67 26.79 28.50
N THR A 36 -1.49 26.21 27.30
CA THR A 36 -2.61 25.72 26.47
C THR A 36 -2.73 24.21 26.58
N PRO A 37 -3.95 23.66 26.81
CA PRO A 37 -4.17 22.22 26.81
C PRO A 37 -4.23 21.67 25.38
N ILE A 38 -3.36 20.72 25.07
CA ILE A 38 -3.34 19.96 23.81
C ILE A 38 -3.92 18.57 24.08
N PHE A 39 -5.10 18.29 23.54
CA PHE A 39 -5.78 17.01 23.74
C PHE A 39 -5.08 15.87 23.00
N VAL A 40 -4.93 14.74 23.69
CA VAL A 40 -4.42 13.51 23.10
C VAL A 40 -5.51 12.89 22.24
N ARG A 41 -5.24 12.75 20.93
CA ARG A 41 -6.12 12.11 19.96
C ARG A 41 -5.79 10.63 19.83
N SER A 42 -6.73 9.85 19.32
CA SER A 42 -6.56 8.41 19.05
C SER A 42 -5.83 8.13 17.74
N ASP A 43 -5.99 9.04 16.76
CA ASP A 43 -5.29 9.04 15.48
C ASP A 43 -4.80 10.45 15.14
N MET A 44 -3.69 10.54 14.40
CA MET A 44 -3.08 11.80 13.98
C MET A 44 -2.54 11.67 12.55
N LYS A 45 -2.69 12.73 11.73
CA LYS A 45 -2.13 12.74 10.38
C LYS A 45 -0.65 13.13 10.42
N TYR A 46 0.21 12.30 9.85
CA TYR A 46 1.64 12.59 9.69
C TYR A 46 2.10 12.22 8.28
N LEU A 47 2.65 13.19 7.56
CA LEU A 47 3.19 13.01 6.19
C LEU A 47 2.25 12.20 5.28
N SER A 48 0.96 12.55 5.25
CA SER A 48 -0.11 11.87 4.49
C SER A 48 -0.53 10.47 4.98
N LEU A 49 0.14 9.92 5.99
CA LEU A 49 -0.31 8.75 6.73
C LEU A 49 -1.19 9.17 7.91
N VAL A 50 -2.04 8.25 8.38
CA VAL A 50 -2.84 8.45 9.59
C VAL A 50 -2.34 7.42 10.59
N LEU A 51 -1.64 7.91 11.61
CA LEU A 51 -1.05 7.09 12.64
C LEU A 51 -2.08 6.86 13.74
N ASP A 52 -2.34 5.61 14.06
CA ASP A 52 -3.16 5.23 15.20
C ASP A 52 -2.27 5.04 16.42
N SER A 53 -2.77 5.37 17.62
CA SER A 53 -2.05 5.19 18.90
C SER A 53 -1.50 3.76 19.13
N GLN A 54 -2.09 2.76 18.47
CA GLN A 54 -1.72 1.34 18.56
C GLN A 54 -0.89 0.83 17.37
N TRP A 55 -0.45 1.69 16.45
CA TRP A 55 0.30 1.30 15.24
C TRP A 55 -0.41 0.27 14.34
N ARG A 56 -1.74 0.22 14.35
CA ARG A 56 -2.54 -0.74 13.55
C ARG A 56 -2.94 -0.24 12.15
N PHE A 57 -2.86 1.07 11.91
CA PHE A 57 -3.22 1.73 10.64
C PHE A 57 -4.65 1.45 10.14
N ASN A 58 -5.56 1.03 11.01
CA ASN A 58 -6.94 0.77 10.61
C ASN A 58 -7.66 2.07 10.24
N ALA A 59 -7.40 3.17 10.97
CA ALA A 59 -8.00 4.47 10.60
C ALA A 59 -7.40 5.00 9.29
N HIS A 60 -6.14 4.69 9.00
CA HIS A 60 -5.51 4.98 7.72
C HIS A 60 -6.26 4.30 6.56
N PHE A 61 -6.43 2.97 6.60
CA PHE A 61 -7.15 2.25 5.55
C PHE A 61 -8.63 2.67 5.47
N LYS A 62 -9.28 2.98 6.59
CA LYS A 62 -10.66 3.52 6.59
C LYS A 62 -10.78 4.83 5.81
N LYS A 63 -9.77 5.70 5.85
CA LYS A 63 -9.70 6.97 5.10
C LYS A 63 -9.15 6.77 3.68
N LEU A 64 -8.23 5.84 3.47
CA LEU A 64 -7.56 5.59 2.19
C LEU A 64 -8.45 4.84 1.18
N ILE A 65 -9.12 3.76 1.60
CA ILE A 65 -9.89 2.88 0.70
C ILE A 65 -11.00 3.61 -0.06
N PRO A 66 -11.79 4.52 0.54
CA PRO A 66 -12.77 5.30 -0.23
C PRO A 66 -12.14 6.17 -1.31
N ARG A 67 -10.98 6.78 -1.02
CA ARG A 67 -10.24 7.61 -2.00
C ARG A 67 -9.71 6.76 -3.16
N LEU A 68 -9.15 5.59 -2.86
CA LEU A 68 -8.69 4.65 -3.88
C LEU A 68 -9.86 4.13 -4.72
N THR A 69 -10.97 3.79 -4.09
CA THR A 69 -12.20 3.34 -4.79
C THR A 69 -12.74 4.43 -5.71
N ALA A 70 -12.77 5.68 -5.26
CA ALA A 70 -13.21 6.82 -6.07
C ALA A 70 -12.28 7.03 -7.29
N ALA A 71 -10.96 7.01 -7.07
CA ALA A 71 -9.97 7.12 -8.14
C ALA A 71 -10.08 5.96 -9.14
N ALA A 72 -10.11 4.71 -8.65
CA ALA A 72 -10.27 3.52 -9.49
C ALA A 72 -11.59 3.53 -10.27
N GLY A 73 -12.67 4.01 -9.65
CA GLY A 73 -13.98 4.17 -10.30
C GLY A 73 -13.96 5.21 -11.41
N ALA A 74 -13.37 6.38 -11.16
CA ALA A 74 -13.21 7.44 -12.17
C ALA A 74 -12.36 6.96 -13.36
N LEU A 75 -11.21 6.34 -13.09
CA LEU A 75 -10.32 5.80 -14.12
C LEU A 75 -10.97 4.64 -14.88
N SER A 76 -11.74 3.77 -14.20
CA SER A 76 -12.47 2.68 -14.84
C SER A 76 -13.45 3.15 -15.91
N ARG A 77 -14.05 4.34 -15.75
CA ARG A 77 -14.97 4.92 -16.75
C ARG A 77 -14.24 5.31 -18.04
N LEU A 78 -12.96 5.65 -17.95
CA LEU A 78 -12.10 5.98 -19.10
C LEU A 78 -11.53 4.73 -19.78
N LEU A 79 -11.72 3.54 -19.20
CA LEU A 79 -11.11 2.29 -19.63
C LEU A 79 -12.17 1.22 -20.02
N PRO A 80 -13.05 1.49 -21.01
CA PRO A 80 -14.04 0.51 -21.45
C PRO A 80 -13.34 -0.75 -22.00
N ASN A 81 -13.95 -1.92 -21.86
CA ASN A 81 -13.33 -3.18 -22.30
C ASN A 81 -13.20 -3.25 -23.83
N LEU A 82 -14.20 -2.74 -24.55
CA LEU A 82 -14.23 -2.70 -26.01
C LEU A 82 -13.85 -1.31 -26.51
N ARG A 83 -13.04 -1.25 -27.59
CA ARG A 83 -12.61 -0.01 -28.24
C ARG A 83 -11.98 1.02 -27.27
N GLY A 84 -11.42 0.53 -26.16
CA GLY A 84 -10.81 1.38 -25.16
C GLY A 84 -9.31 1.61 -25.38
N PRO A 85 -8.65 2.32 -24.45
CA PRO A 85 -7.23 2.65 -24.58
C PRO A 85 -6.31 1.42 -24.61
N SER A 86 -5.07 1.65 -25.07
CA SER A 86 -4.04 0.63 -25.16
C SER A 86 -3.69 -0.01 -23.81
N ALA A 87 -3.09 -1.21 -23.84
CA ALA A 87 -2.63 -1.90 -22.63
C ALA A 87 -1.63 -1.04 -21.82
N THR A 88 -0.74 -0.31 -22.49
CA THR A 88 0.20 0.62 -21.85
C THR A 88 -0.52 1.73 -21.08
N CYS A 89 -1.54 2.33 -21.68
CA CYS A 89 -2.35 3.36 -21.01
C CYS A 89 -3.09 2.80 -19.78
N ARG A 90 -3.65 1.59 -19.89
CA ARG A 90 -4.30 0.91 -18.76
C ARG A 90 -3.33 0.62 -17.61
N ARG A 91 -2.13 0.11 -17.92
CA ARG A 91 -1.08 -0.14 -16.93
C ARG A 91 -0.60 1.14 -16.26
N LEU A 92 -0.48 2.24 -17.01
CA LEU A 92 -0.18 3.55 -16.44
C LEU A 92 -1.21 3.95 -15.38
N TYR A 93 -2.50 3.86 -15.68
CA TYR A 93 -3.56 4.21 -14.72
C TYR A 93 -3.62 3.26 -13.52
N MET A 94 -3.38 1.96 -13.72
CA MET A 94 -3.17 1.05 -12.58
C MET A 94 -1.99 1.50 -11.73
N GLY A 95 -0.88 1.91 -12.35
CA GLY A 95 0.29 2.46 -11.69
C GLY A 95 -0.02 3.69 -10.83
N VAL A 96 -0.90 4.59 -11.30
CA VAL A 96 -1.36 5.75 -10.51
C VAL A 96 -2.07 5.29 -9.23
N VAL A 97 -3.03 4.37 -9.34
CA VAL A 97 -3.76 3.88 -8.15
C VAL A 97 -2.84 3.06 -7.23
N ARG A 98 -1.93 2.27 -7.80
CA ARG A 98 -0.89 1.52 -7.06
C ARG A 98 -0.01 2.48 -6.25
N SER A 99 0.46 3.57 -6.85
CA SER A 99 1.27 4.58 -6.15
C SER A 99 0.51 5.26 -5.02
N MET A 100 -0.79 5.54 -5.19
CA MET A 100 -1.64 6.06 -4.11
C MET A 100 -1.80 5.04 -2.98
N ALA A 101 -1.99 3.77 -3.34
CA ALA A 101 -2.26 2.69 -2.41
C ALA A 101 -1.04 2.27 -1.60
N LEU A 102 0.14 2.27 -2.22
CA LEU A 102 1.40 1.82 -1.65
C LEU A 102 2.23 2.95 -1.03
N TYR A 103 1.67 4.16 -0.97
CA TYR A 103 2.33 5.25 -0.28
C TYR A 103 2.55 4.89 1.19
N GLY A 104 3.81 4.98 1.63
CA GLY A 104 4.20 4.61 2.99
C GLY A 104 4.12 3.11 3.30
N ALA A 105 4.07 2.23 2.28
CA ALA A 105 4.06 0.77 2.46
C ALA A 105 5.08 0.24 3.48
N PRO A 106 6.35 0.69 3.48
CA PRO A 106 7.34 0.25 4.48
C PRO A 106 6.95 0.54 5.94
N VAL A 107 6.04 1.48 6.17
CA VAL A 107 5.61 1.91 7.52
C VAL A 107 4.44 1.07 8.04
N TRP A 108 3.54 0.62 7.16
CA TRP A 108 2.30 -0.05 7.56
C TRP A 108 2.23 -1.55 7.23
N ILE A 109 3.14 -2.10 6.41
CA ILE A 109 3.05 -3.50 5.94
C ILE A 109 3.04 -4.51 7.09
N ASP A 110 3.91 -4.33 8.08
CA ASP A 110 4.04 -5.23 9.24
C ASP A 110 2.81 -5.19 10.16
N ALA A 111 2.02 -4.12 10.05
CA ALA A 111 0.82 -3.89 10.85
C ALA A 111 -0.49 -4.24 10.09
N MET A 112 -0.40 -4.76 8.87
CA MET A 112 -1.61 -5.07 8.09
C MET A 112 -2.44 -6.18 8.73
N SER A 113 -3.72 -5.90 8.95
CA SER A 113 -4.72 -6.92 9.23
C SER A 113 -5.18 -7.61 7.95
N THR A 114 -5.72 -8.83 8.08
CA THR A 114 -6.38 -9.56 6.98
C THR A 114 -7.51 -8.75 6.37
N THR A 115 -8.24 -7.96 7.18
CA THR A 115 -9.26 -7.03 6.71
C THR A 115 -8.67 -5.94 5.81
N ASN A 116 -7.55 -5.33 6.19
CA ASN A 116 -6.92 -4.28 5.37
C ASN A 116 -6.42 -4.85 4.03
N VAL A 117 -5.82 -6.05 4.05
CA VAL A 117 -5.40 -6.76 2.83
C VAL A 117 -6.59 -7.02 1.91
N THR A 118 -7.71 -7.52 2.44
CA THR A 118 -8.90 -7.81 1.63
C THR A 118 -9.53 -6.54 1.04
N LEU A 119 -9.58 -5.44 1.79
CA LEU A 119 -10.05 -4.15 1.29
C LEU A 119 -9.17 -3.62 0.15
N LEU A 120 -7.85 -3.71 0.32
CA LEU A 120 -6.88 -3.29 -0.68
C LEU A 120 -7.02 -4.10 -1.98
N ARG A 121 -7.13 -5.43 -1.85
CA ARG A 121 -7.33 -6.35 -2.99
C ARG A 121 -8.63 -6.11 -3.74
N ARG A 122 -9.70 -5.64 -3.08
CA ARG A 122 -10.95 -5.27 -3.76
C ARG A 122 -10.73 -4.12 -4.73
N VAL A 123 -10.00 -3.09 -4.32
CA VAL A 123 -9.68 -1.95 -5.21
C VAL A 123 -8.75 -2.39 -6.32
N GLN A 124 -7.73 -3.19 -5.99
CA GLN A 124 -6.81 -3.71 -6.99
C GLN A 124 -7.53 -4.55 -8.06
N ARG A 125 -8.47 -5.42 -7.65
CA ARG A 125 -9.25 -6.24 -8.58
C ARG A 125 -9.97 -5.38 -9.62
N VAL A 126 -10.55 -4.26 -9.23
CA VAL A 126 -11.22 -3.34 -10.16
C VAL A 126 -10.25 -2.86 -11.24
N MET A 127 -9.06 -2.41 -10.84
CA MET A 127 -8.04 -1.96 -11.79
C MET A 127 -7.48 -3.12 -12.63
N ALA A 128 -7.26 -4.28 -12.05
CA ALA A 128 -6.79 -5.48 -12.75
C ALA A 128 -7.77 -5.93 -13.83
N GLN A 129 -9.07 -5.91 -13.53
CA GLN A 129 -10.10 -6.18 -14.53
C GLN A 129 -10.04 -5.19 -15.70
N ARG A 130 -9.75 -3.90 -15.44
CA ARG A 130 -9.60 -2.90 -16.51
C ARG A 130 -8.34 -3.09 -17.32
N VAL A 131 -7.22 -3.48 -16.71
CA VAL A 131 -5.98 -3.77 -17.44
C VAL A 131 -6.14 -5.00 -18.34
N ALA A 132 -6.75 -6.06 -17.81
CA ALA A 132 -6.98 -7.30 -18.54
C ALA A 132 -8.19 -7.25 -19.51
N CYS A 133 -8.90 -6.12 -19.60
CA CYS A 133 -10.20 -6.02 -20.28
C CYS A 133 -11.21 -7.11 -19.86
N ALA A 134 -11.10 -7.58 -18.62
CA ALA A 134 -11.88 -8.68 -18.09
C ALA A 134 -13.28 -8.23 -17.65
N TYR A 135 -14.25 -9.15 -17.72
CA TYR A 135 -15.59 -8.91 -17.19
C TYR A 135 -15.62 -8.96 -15.67
N HIS A 136 -16.65 -8.36 -15.07
CA HIS A 136 -16.78 -8.26 -13.60
C HIS A 136 -16.83 -9.63 -12.91
N THR A 137 -17.28 -10.68 -13.61
CA THR A 137 -17.37 -12.08 -13.14
C THR A 137 -16.01 -12.74 -12.93
N VAL A 138 -14.96 -12.22 -13.55
CA VAL A 138 -13.60 -12.76 -13.40
C VAL A 138 -13.14 -12.59 -11.96
N SER A 139 -12.61 -13.68 -11.39
CA SER A 139 -12.11 -13.73 -10.02
C SER A 139 -10.97 -12.73 -9.80
N ALA A 140 -10.71 -12.35 -8.54
CA ALA A 140 -9.61 -11.46 -8.22
C ALA A 140 -8.26 -12.04 -8.68
N SER A 141 -7.99 -13.30 -8.35
CA SER A 141 -6.74 -13.98 -8.71
C SER A 141 -6.53 -14.05 -10.23
N ALA A 142 -7.56 -14.44 -10.99
CA ALA A 142 -7.47 -14.47 -12.45
C ALA A 142 -7.27 -13.08 -13.05
N ALA A 143 -7.95 -12.06 -12.53
CA ALA A 143 -7.78 -10.69 -13.02
C ALA A 143 -6.35 -10.18 -12.80
N LEU A 144 -5.74 -10.47 -11.64
CA LEU A 144 -4.35 -10.10 -11.33
C LEU A 144 -3.35 -10.81 -12.25
N VAL A 145 -3.53 -12.13 -12.44
CA VAL A 145 -2.70 -12.94 -13.33
C VAL A 145 -2.80 -12.43 -14.78
N LEU A 146 -4.02 -12.25 -15.30
CA LEU A 146 -4.24 -11.74 -16.66
C LEU A 146 -3.69 -10.32 -16.85
N ALA A 147 -3.74 -9.48 -15.81
CA ALA A 147 -3.17 -8.14 -15.83
C ALA A 147 -1.65 -8.11 -15.67
N GLY A 148 -1.01 -9.24 -15.36
CA GLY A 148 0.44 -9.32 -15.12
C GLY A 148 0.86 -8.48 -13.92
N THR A 149 0.04 -8.40 -12.88
CA THR A 149 0.31 -7.55 -11.70
C THR A 149 0.32 -8.36 -10.42
N LEU A 150 1.38 -8.17 -9.62
CA LEU A 150 1.49 -8.73 -8.29
C LEU A 150 0.36 -8.20 -7.38
N PRO A 151 -0.21 -8.99 -6.47
CA PRO A 151 -1.06 -8.49 -5.41
C PRO A 151 -0.38 -7.33 -4.66
N TRP A 152 -1.10 -6.23 -4.39
CA TRP A 152 -0.50 -5.04 -3.78
C TRP A 152 0.06 -5.28 -2.38
N ASP A 153 -0.46 -6.27 -1.65
CA ASP A 153 0.13 -6.68 -0.38
C ASP A 153 1.52 -7.31 -0.55
N LEU A 154 1.78 -7.95 -1.69
CA LEU A 154 3.08 -8.50 -2.06
C LEU A 154 4.02 -7.41 -2.58
N ASP A 155 3.52 -6.49 -3.43
CA ASP A 155 4.28 -5.29 -3.81
C ASP A 155 4.72 -4.46 -2.60
N ALA A 156 3.86 -4.33 -1.59
CA ALA A 156 4.17 -3.61 -0.37
C ALA A 156 5.36 -4.24 0.39
N LEU A 157 5.46 -5.58 0.40
CA LEU A 157 6.60 -6.29 0.98
C LEU A 157 7.90 -5.99 0.23
N VAL A 158 7.87 -5.99 -1.10
CA VAL A 158 9.03 -5.61 -1.93
C VAL A 158 9.47 -4.18 -1.58
N LEU A 159 8.54 -3.22 -1.54
CA LEU A 159 8.86 -1.83 -1.20
C LEU A 159 9.43 -1.69 0.21
N ALA A 160 8.91 -2.44 1.18
CA ALA A 160 9.41 -2.44 2.55
C ALA A 160 10.82 -3.02 2.63
N ALA A 161 11.10 -4.11 1.93
CA ALA A 161 12.40 -4.75 1.92
C ALA A 161 13.47 -3.88 1.24
N VAL A 162 13.14 -3.24 0.11
CA VAL A 162 14.02 -2.26 -0.55
C VAL A 162 14.28 -1.06 0.37
N TYR A 163 13.26 -0.57 1.08
CA TYR A 163 13.42 0.53 2.03
C TYR A 163 14.34 0.16 3.21
N GLN A 164 14.17 -1.03 3.78
CA GLN A 164 15.03 -1.52 4.87
C GLN A 164 16.48 -1.65 4.40
N TRP A 165 16.71 -2.30 3.25
CA TRP A 165 18.04 -2.40 2.65
C TRP A 165 18.68 -1.02 2.37
N TRP A 166 17.91 -0.06 1.86
CA TRP A 166 18.40 1.30 1.67
C TRP A 166 18.73 1.98 3.00
N ARG A 167 17.88 1.82 4.02
CA ARG A 167 18.07 2.38 5.36
C ARG A 167 19.35 1.84 6.01
N ASP A 168 19.65 0.57 5.82
CA ASP A 168 20.80 -0.10 6.44
C ASP A 168 22.14 0.32 5.81
N GLN A 169 22.12 0.88 4.60
CA GLN A 169 23.30 1.46 3.94
C GLN A 169 23.60 2.89 4.39
N ARG A 170 22.60 3.61 4.93
CA ARG A 170 22.76 5.01 5.35
C ARG A 170 23.86 5.22 6.41
N PRO A 171 24.00 4.38 7.45
CA PRO A 171 25.10 4.50 8.41
C PRO A 171 26.49 4.32 7.79
N GLN A 172 26.58 3.62 6.64
CA GLN A 172 27.84 3.35 5.95
C GLN A 172 28.25 4.52 5.03
N GLY A 173 27.46 5.60 4.97
CA GLY A 173 27.69 6.74 4.07
C GLY A 173 27.46 6.42 2.59
N HIS A 174 27.05 5.20 2.26
CA HIS A 174 26.78 4.77 0.90
C HIS A 174 25.40 5.24 0.45
N ARG A 175 25.33 5.83 -0.74
CA ARG A 175 24.08 6.26 -1.39
C ARG A 175 23.87 5.40 -2.65
N PRO A 176 22.94 4.42 -2.60
CA PRO A 176 22.70 3.53 -3.73
C PRO A 176 22.31 4.30 -4.99
N ALA A 177 22.91 3.93 -6.11
CA ALA A 177 22.53 4.40 -7.43
C ALA A 177 21.15 3.82 -7.83
N PRO A 178 20.40 4.48 -8.74
CA PRO A 178 19.11 3.96 -9.20
C PRO A 178 19.16 2.53 -9.74
N ARG A 179 20.28 2.14 -10.38
CA ARG A 179 20.48 0.77 -10.89
C ARG A 179 20.56 -0.27 -9.78
N GLU A 180 21.19 0.06 -8.65
CA GLU A 180 21.31 -0.84 -7.50
C GLU A 180 19.96 -1.00 -6.80
N ILE A 181 19.18 0.09 -6.70
CA ILE A 181 17.82 0.06 -6.17
C ILE A 181 16.92 -0.82 -7.04
N GLU A 182 17.02 -0.70 -8.37
CA GLU A 182 16.22 -1.49 -9.30
C GLU A 182 16.64 -2.97 -9.31
N ALA A 183 17.95 -3.25 -9.25
CA ALA A 183 18.46 -4.60 -9.09
C ALA A 183 17.93 -5.25 -7.81
N LYS A 184 17.98 -4.50 -6.69
CA LYS A 184 17.47 -5.00 -5.41
C LYS A 184 15.96 -5.20 -5.43
N ARG A 185 15.23 -4.31 -6.10
CA ARG A 185 13.78 -4.48 -6.31
C ARG A 185 13.50 -5.77 -7.08
N THR A 186 14.19 -5.97 -8.20
CA THR A 186 14.02 -7.16 -9.05
C THR A 186 14.28 -8.44 -8.27
N GLU A 187 15.35 -8.47 -7.47
CA GLU A 187 15.67 -9.60 -6.58
C GLU A 187 14.53 -9.94 -5.61
N TRP A 188 13.94 -8.92 -4.98
CA TRP A 188 12.79 -9.12 -4.07
C TRP A 188 11.50 -9.46 -4.81
N GLU A 189 11.28 -8.92 -6.00
CA GLU A 189 10.14 -9.28 -6.85
C GLU A 189 10.20 -10.77 -7.23
N ASP A 190 11.38 -11.29 -7.57
CA ASP A 190 11.58 -12.72 -7.87
C ASP A 190 11.25 -13.62 -6.67
N GLN A 191 11.66 -13.23 -5.46
CA GLN A 191 11.33 -13.97 -4.23
C GLN A 191 9.83 -13.92 -3.92
N VAL A 192 9.19 -12.78 -4.15
CA VAL A 192 7.77 -12.59 -3.85
C VAL A 192 6.87 -13.23 -4.92
N LEU A 193 7.36 -13.35 -6.16
CA LEU A 193 6.71 -14.11 -7.24
C LEU A 193 6.52 -15.58 -6.86
N GLU A 194 7.50 -16.18 -6.17
CA GLU A 194 7.38 -17.54 -5.63
C GLU A 194 6.23 -17.67 -4.64
N VAL A 195 6.17 -16.74 -3.68
CA VAL A 195 5.07 -16.68 -2.71
C VAL A 195 3.73 -16.50 -3.40
N TRP A 196 3.67 -15.72 -4.48
CA TRP A 196 2.46 -15.54 -5.26
C TRP A 196 2.05 -16.83 -5.99
N ARG A 197 3.00 -17.53 -6.60
CA ARG A 197 2.79 -18.83 -7.26
C ARG A 197 2.20 -19.84 -6.29
N ASP A 198 2.72 -19.94 -5.07
CA ASP A 198 2.18 -20.82 -4.02
C ASP A 198 0.77 -20.42 -3.57
N ARG A 199 0.48 -19.11 -3.51
CA ARG A 199 -0.88 -18.62 -3.20
C ARG A 199 -1.86 -18.97 -4.32
N LEU A 200 -1.43 -18.90 -5.58
CA LEU A 200 -2.23 -19.26 -6.74
C LEU A 200 -2.50 -20.77 -6.77
N ALA A 201 -1.49 -21.61 -6.49
CA ALA A 201 -1.63 -23.06 -6.44
C ALA A 201 -2.62 -23.54 -5.36
N ARG A 202 -2.64 -22.87 -4.20
CA ARG A 202 -3.61 -23.13 -3.12
C ARG A 202 -5.02 -22.62 -3.41
N GLY A 203 -5.16 -21.74 -4.40
CA GLY A 203 -6.45 -21.17 -4.80
C GLY A 203 -7.34 -22.19 -5.50
N GLN A 204 -8.59 -22.33 -5.06
CA GLN A 204 -9.57 -23.19 -5.74
C GLN A 204 -10.25 -22.50 -6.94
N VAL A 205 -10.28 -21.17 -6.94
CA VAL A 205 -10.95 -20.38 -7.98
C VAL A 205 -10.03 -20.19 -9.18
N SER A 206 -10.58 -20.25 -10.40
CA SER A 206 -9.88 -19.97 -11.66
C SER A 206 -8.71 -20.92 -12.01
N ARG A 207 -8.78 -22.18 -11.56
CA ARG A 207 -7.75 -23.22 -11.83
C ARG A 207 -7.32 -23.34 -13.29
N ARG A 208 -8.22 -23.20 -14.26
CA ARG A 208 -7.86 -23.28 -15.69
C ARG A 208 -6.97 -22.11 -16.13
N THR A 209 -7.39 -20.87 -15.87
CA THR A 209 -6.63 -19.67 -16.22
C THR A 209 -5.30 -19.61 -15.46
N VAL A 210 -5.35 -19.87 -14.16
CA VAL A 210 -4.16 -19.90 -13.29
C VAL A 210 -3.23 -21.02 -13.73
N GLY A 211 -3.74 -22.23 -14.00
CA GLY A 211 -2.93 -23.37 -14.47
C GLY A 211 -2.31 -23.15 -15.83
N ALA A 212 -2.91 -22.35 -16.72
CA ALA A 212 -2.33 -22.01 -18.01
C ALA A 212 -1.17 -21.01 -17.91
N ILE A 213 -1.26 -20.04 -16.98
CA ILE A 213 -0.28 -18.94 -16.88
C ILE A 213 0.78 -19.24 -15.81
N CYS A 214 0.46 -19.97 -14.74
CA CYS A 214 1.41 -20.29 -13.66
C CYS A 214 2.74 -20.90 -14.14
N PRO A 215 2.78 -21.81 -15.14
CA PRO A 215 4.04 -22.35 -15.65
C PRO A 215 4.96 -21.28 -16.25
N VAL A 216 4.40 -20.22 -16.81
CA VAL A 216 5.10 -19.11 -17.47
C VAL A 216 4.97 -17.80 -16.70
N LEU A 217 4.61 -17.85 -15.41
CA LEU A 217 4.24 -16.66 -14.63
C LEU A 217 5.36 -15.61 -14.60
N TYR A 218 6.61 -16.06 -14.53
CA TYR A 218 7.79 -15.19 -14.52
C TYR A 218 7.93 -14.40 -15.82
N GLU A 219 7.77 -15.08 -16.96
CA GLU A 219 7.82 -14.48 -18.29
C GLU A 219 6.59 -13.61 -18.56
N TRP A 220 5.45 -13.95 -17.96
CA TRP A 220 4.19 -13.25 -18.15
C TRP A 220 4.11 -11.91 -17.41
N VAL A 221 4.81 -11.79 -16.28
CA VAL A 221 4.79 -10.58 -15.43
C VAL A 221 5.88 -9.58 -15.83
N ARG A 222 6.99 -10.06 -16.44
CA ARG A 222 8.09 -9.22 -16.94
C ARG A 222 7.78 -8.62 -18.31
#